data_AF-M6UHL6-F1
#
_entry.id   AF-M6UHL6-F1
#
_cell.length_a   1.000
_cell.length_b   1.000
_cell.length_c   1.000
_cell.angle_alpha   90.00
_cell.angle_beta   90.00
_cell.angle_gamma   90.00
#
_symmetry.space_group_name_H-M   'P 1'
#
loop_
_entity.id
_entity.type
_entity.pdbx_description
1 polymer ?
#
loop_
_entity_poly.entity_id
_entity_poly.type
_entity_poly.pdbx_seq_one_letter_code
_entity_poly.pdbx_strand_id
1 'polypeptide(L)' 'MSETTKNARIQKITEGEEVKFEIFIPRTDEPDILIYLDKESFLSFLKGLAEYGSLNKEEGINV' A
#
# COMPACT_ATOMS: atom_id res chain seq x y z
N MET A 1 21.96 19.39 5.36
CA MET A 1 20.75 18.69 5.85
C MET A 1 20.45 17.62 4.81
N SER A 2 20.66 16.34 5.12
CA SER A 2 20.36 15.27 4.15
C SER A 2 18.86 15.15 4.02
N GLU A 3 18.34 15.48 2.83
CA GLU A 3 16.94 15.35 2.47
C GLU A 3 16.59 13.86 2.40
N THR A 4 16.07 13.30 3.49
CA THR A 4 15.51 11.93 3.46
C THR A 4 14.25 11.95 2.61
N THR A 5 14.36 11.57 1.34
CA THR A 5 13.21 11.35 0.47
C THR A 5 12.33 10.28 1.11
N LYS A 6 11.15 10.69 1.60
CA LYS A 6 10.14 9.76 2.11
C LYS A 6 9.48 9.10 0.91
N ASN A 7 9.70 7.79 0.74
CA ASN A 7 9.08 7.01 -0.32
C ASN A 7 7.91 6.19 0.23
N ALA A 8 6.91 5.95 -0.61
CA ALA A 8 5.88 4.96 -0.32
C ALA A 8 6.53 3.58 -0.15
N ARG A 9 6.07 2.81 0.85
CA ARG A 9 6.62 1.48 1.15
C ARG A 9 5.56 0.55 1.72
N ILE A 10 5.77 -0.74 1.48
CA ILE A 10 5.01 -1.82 2.09
C ILE A 10 6.01 -2.68 2.86
N GLN A 11 5.71 -2.95 4.14
CA GLN A 11 6.55 -3.75 5.01
C GLN A 11 5.75 -4.91 5.60
N LYS A 12 6.33 -6.12 5.58
CA LYS A 12 5.78 -7.26 6.32
C LYS A 12 6.30 -7.20 7.75
N ILE A 13 5.40 -7.26 8.71
CA ILE A 13 5.68 -7.34 10.15
C ILE A 13 5.30 -8.74 10.61
N THR A 14 6.18 -9.40 11.35
CA THR A 14 5.92 -10.74 11.90
C THR A 14 6.03 -10.65 13.42
N GLU A 15 4.94 -10.96 14.11
CA GLU A 15 4.83 -10.92 15.58
C GLU A 15 4.44 -12.32 16.07
N GLY A 16 5.43 -13.12 16.46
CA GLY A 16 5.19 -14.53 16.78
C GLY A 16 4.69 -15.30 15.56
N GLU A 17 3.50 -15.89 15.66
CA GLU A 17 2.84 -16.59 14.55
C GLU A 17 1.99 -15.64 13.67
N GLU A 18 1.76 -14.41 14.10
CA GLU A 18 0.92 -13.44 13.40
C GLU A 18 1.72 -12.70 12.32
N VAL A 19 1.12 -12.56 11.13
CA VAL A 19 1.69 -11.81 10.00
C VAL A 19 0.81 -10.61 9.71
N LYS A 20 1.41 -9.42 9.77
CA LYS A 20 0.80 -8.13 9.44
C LYS A 20 1.56 -7.45 8.32
N PHE A 21 0.91 -6.50 7.66
CA PHE A 21 1.48 -5.66 6.64
C PHE A 21 1.22 -4.19 6.98
N GLU A 22 2.29 -3.40 6.93
CA GLU A 22 2.24 -1.95 7.08
C GLU A 22 2.43 -1.32 5.70
N ILE A 23 1.52 -0.43 5.32
CA ILE A 23 1.62 0.38 4.11
C ILE A 23 1.80 1.83 4.55
N PHE A 24 2.92 2.44 4.16
CA PHE A 24 3.22 3.85 4.41
C PHE A 24 3.17 4.61 3.10
N ILE A 25 2.38 5.68 3.06
CA ILE A 25 2.24 6.57 1.91
C ILE A 25 2.55 7.99 2.38
N PRO A 26 3.75 8.52 2.07
CA PRO A 26 4.12 9.86 2.45
C PRO A 26 3.35 10.89 1.62
N ARG A 27 2.97 12.00 2.25
CA ARG A 27 2.35 13.15 1.56
C ARG A 27 3.12 14.43 1.88
N THR A 28 3.23 15.34 0.92
CA THR A 28 4.05 16.56 1.06
C THR A 28 3.38 17.61 1.94
N ASP A 29 2.10 17.87 1.70
CA ASP A 29 1.33 18.96 2.34
C ASP A 29 0.23 18.45 3.26
N GLU A 30 0.19 17.14 3.48
CA GLU A 30 -0.83 16.44 4.26
C GLU A 30 -0.18 15.42 5.19
N PRO A 31 -0.89 14.96 6.24
CA PRO A 31 -0.39 13.88 7.08
C PRO A 31 -0.10 12.61 6.26
N ASP A 32 1.02 11.97 6.59
CA ASP A 32 1.38 10.66 6.03
C ASP A 32 0.28 9.63 6.34
N ILE A 33 0.00 8.73 5.38
CA ILE A 33 -0.93 7.62 5.60
C ILE A 33 -0.15 6.42 6.12
N LEU A 34 -0.71 5.78 7.15
CA LEU A 34 -0.22 4.53 7.67
C LEU A 34 -1.39 3.55 7.79
N ILE A 35 -1.29 2.42 7.10
CA ILE A 35 -2.33 1.39 7.07
C ILE A 35 -1.74 0.09 7.58
N TYR A 36 -2.41 -0.54 8.54
CA TYR A 36 -2.06 -1.86 9.06
C TYR A 36 -3.11 -2.87 8.64
N LEU A 37 -2.67 -3.95 8.03
CA LEU A 37 -3.54 -5.03 7.54
C LEU A 37 -3.03 -6.36 8.07
N ASP A 38 -3.94 -7.23 8.51
CA ASP A 38 -3.62 -8.64 8.63
C ASP A 38 -3.39 -9.27 7.24
N LYS A 39 -2.94 -10.52 7.22
CA LYS A 39 -2.64 -11.24 5.98
C LYS A 39 -3.83 -11.35 5.03
N GLU A 40 -5.03 -11.65 5.54
CA GLU A 40 -6.21 -11.85 4.68
C GLU A 40 -6.70 -10.52 4.11
N SER A 41 -6.75 -9.49 4.95
CA SER A 41 -7.07 -8.11 4.55
C SER A 41 -6.08 -7.57 3.52
N PHE A 42 -4.79 -7.85 3.66
CA PHE A 42 -3.77 -7.45 2.68
C PHE A 42 -3.95 -8.16 1.33
N LEU A 43 -4.25 -9.45 1.32
CA LEU A 43 -4.52 -10.19 0.08
C LEU A 43 -5.79 -9.68 -0.62
N SER A 44 -6.84 -9.39 0.15
CA SER A 44 -8.07 -8.79 -0.37
C SER A 44 -7.80 -7.41 -0.97
N PHE A 45 -7.00 -6.58 -0.31
CA PHE A 45 -6.57 -5.28 -0.82
C PHE A 45 -5.83 -5.40 -2.17
N LEU A 46 -4.86 -6.31 -2.28
CA LEU A 46 -4.15 -6.55 -3.55
C LEU A 46 -5.07 -7.04 -4.67
N LYS A 47 -6.05 -7.89 -4.35
CA LYS A 47 -7.06 -8.35 -5.32
C LYS A 47 -7.90 -7.18 -5.83
N GLY A 48 -8.36 -6.31 -4.92
CA GLY A 48 -9.09 -5.09 -5.28
C GLY A 48 -8.27 -4.16 -6.16
N LEU A 49 -6.96 -3.99 -5.89
CA LEU A 49 -6.07 -3.20 -6.76
C LEU A 49 -5.90 -3.81 -8.14
N ALA A 50 -5.75 -5.13 -8.24
CA ALA A 50 -5.63 -5.82 -9.53
C ALA A 50 -6.92 -5.69 -10.36
N GLU A 51 -8.08 -5.82 -9.72
CA GLU A 51 -9.39 -5.60 -10.35
C GLU A 51 -9.55 -4.15 -10.81
N TYR A 52 -9.19 -3.18 -9.97
CA TYR A 52 -9.19 -1.76 -10.34
C TYR A 52 -8.24 -1.46 -11.52
N GLY A 53 -7.03 -1.99 -11.50
CA GLY A 53 -6.08 -1.85 -12.61
C GLY A 53 -6.58 -2.49 -13.91
N SER A 54 -7.33 -3.59 -13.81
CA SER A 54 -7.97 -4.23 -14.97
C SER A 54 -9.09 -3.38 -15.55
N LEU A 55 -9.94 -2.78 -14.70
CA LEU A 55 -11.03 -1.90 -15.13
C LEU A 55 -10.51 -0.66 -15.86
N ASN A 56 -9.43 -0.03 -15.37
CA ASN A 56 -8.83 1.14 -16.04
C ASN A 56 -8.22 0.78 -17.42
N LYS A 57 -7.80 -0.47 -17.61
CA LYS A 57 -7.28 -0.98 -18.88
C LYS A 57 -8.37 -1.15 -19.94
N GLU A 58 -9.59 -1.52 -19.53
CA GLU A 58 -10.75 -1.62 -20.43
C GLU A 58 -11.31 -0.25 -20.83
N GLU A 59 -11.18 0.76 -19.96
CA GLU A 59 -11.62 2.14 -20.25
C GLU A 59 -10.58 2.99 -21.02
N GLY A 60 -9.45 2.41 -21.43
CA GLY A 60 -8.41 3.10 -22.21
C GLY A 60 -7.61 4.14 -21.41
N ILE A 61 -7.73 4.15 -20.08
CA ILE A 61 -6.93 5.01 -19.19
C ILE A 61 -5.67 4.24 -18.83
N ASN A 62 -4.57 4.60 -19.50
CA ASN A 62 -3.25 4.05 -19.21
C ASN A 62 -2.76 4.67 -17.89
N VAL A 63 -2.84 3.91 -16.79
CA VAL A 63 -2.23 4.24 -15.49
C VAL A 63 -0.73 4.14 -15.51
#